data_AF-A0A2S1R1V6-F1
#
_entry.id   AF-A0A2S1R1V6-F1
#
_cell.length_a   1.000
_cell.length_b   1.000
_cell.length_c   1.000
_cell.angle_alpha   90.00
_cell.angle_beta   90.00
_cell.angle_gamma   90.00
#
_symmetry.space_group_name_H-M   'P 1'
#
loop_
_entity.id
_entity.type
_entity.pdbx_description
1 polymer ?
#
loop_
_entity_poly.entity_id
_entity_poly.type
_entity_poly.pdbx_seq_one_letter_code
_entity_poly.pdbx_strand_id
1 'polypeptide(L)'
;MKTIISRLNWKLIMLHGVAAWFVIYAFRFFVFSYYAGLITEADKTGIKQTAENRPEETSDFIIILALGGFVGLLIAFIISSIITVKNRLYWLNSLIVFVILYVLLRYKFLGYEYFKDIFLFPGKFVDDKTAKYIIDGSIVLLIGLVIFFSKKTNQFIKTNIHPS
;
A
#
# COMPACT_ATOMS: atom_id res chain seq x y z
N MET A 1 -5.80 -29.03 14.62
CA MET A 1 -6.04 -28.19 13.41
C MET A 1 -7.35 -27.40 13.44
N LYS A 2 -8.50 -27.96 13.88
CA LYS A 2 -9.77 -27.21 14.03
C LYS A 2 -9.69 -25.96 14.92
N THR A 3 -8.70 -25.86 15.80
CA THR A 3 -8.49 -24.76 16.77
C THR A 3 -7.75 -23.52 16.24
N ILE A 4 -6.96 -23.63 15.17
CA ILE A 4 -6.24 -22.46 14.61
C ILE A 4 -7.15 -21.72 13.63
N ILE A 5 -7.79 -22.48 12.74
CA ILE A 5 -8.68 -21.94 11.70
C ILE A 5 -9.87 -21.20 12.33
N SER A 6 -10.41 -21.71 13.45
CA SER A 6 -11.52 -21.06 14.16
C SER A 6 -11.17 -19.70 14.78
N ARG A 7 -9.88 -19.39 14.95
CA ARG A 7 -9.40 -18.10 15.48
C ARG A 7 -9.07 -17.09 14.39
N LEU A 8 -9.14 -17.50 13.13
CA LEU A 8 -8.95 -16.61 11.99
C LEU A 8 -10.17 -15.70 11.85
N ASN A 9 -9.89 -14.42 11.62
CA ASN A 9 -10.91 -13.41 11.40
C ASN A 9 -10.78 -12.89 9.98
N TRP A 10 -11.60 -13.42 9.07
CA TRP A 10 -11.59 -13.04 7.67
C TRP A 10 -11.91 -11.55 7.46
N LYS A 11 -12.75 -10.94 8.31
CA LYS A 11 -13.08 -9.51 8.25
C LYS A 11 -11.85 -8.65 8.53
N LEU A 12 -11.06 -9.05 9.54
CA LEU A 12 -9.78 -8.41 9.84
C LEU A 12 -8.82 -8.57 8.67
N ILE A 13 -8.65 -9.80 8.17
CA ILE A 13 -7.74 -10.08 7.05
C ILE A 13 -8.10 -9.23 5.84
N MET A 14 -9.39 -9.16 5.48
CA MET A 14 -9.88 -8.33 4.37
C MET A 14 -9.62 -6.84 4.62
N LEU A 15 -10.07 -6.29 5.75
CA LEU A 15 -10.01 -4.84 5.99
C LEU A 15 -8.59 -4.33 6.21
N HIS A 16 -7.77 -5.08 6.96
CA HIS A 16 -6.35 -4.75 7.11
C HIS A 16 -5.60 -4.97 5.79
N GLY A 17 -6.03 -5.94 4.97
CA GLY A 17 -5.51 -6.13 3.61
C GLY A 17 -5.77 -4.92 2.72
N VAL A 18 -7.01 -4.43 2.67
CA VAL A 18 -7.36 -3.22 1.92
C VAL A 18 -6.61 -2.01 2.47
N ALA A 19 -6.55 -1.83 3.79
CA ALA A 19 -5.82 -0.71 4.40
C ALA A 19 -4.32 -0.74 4.05
N ALA A 20 -3.69 -1.91 4.16
CA ALA A 20 -2.28 -2.10 3.82
C ALA A 20 -2.01 -1.88 2.33
N TRP A 21 -2.94 -2.27 1.46
CA TRP A 21 -2.88 -2.00 0.03
C TRP A 21 -2.79 -0.49 -0.28
N PHE A 22 -3.60 0.33 0.38
CA PHE A 22 -3.48 1.80 0.31
C PHE A 22 -2.11 2.29 0.81
N VAL A 23 -1.64 1.81 1.96
CA VAL A 23 -0.33 2.22 2.50
C VAL A 23 0.81 1.88 1.54
N ILE A 24 0.80 0.71 0.90
CA ILE A 24 1.79 0.32 -0.11
C ILE A 24 1.82 1.32 -1.27
N TYR A 25 0.66 1.73 -1.79
CA TYR A 25 0.61 2.69 -2.89
C TYR A 25 1.05 4.09 -2.49
N ALA A 26 0.69 4.53 -1.28
CA ALA A 26 1.13 5.81 -0.78
C ALA A 26 2.67 5.93 -0.79
N PHE A 27 3.37 4.89 -0.31
CA PHE A 27 4.83 4.88 -0.32
C PHE A 27 5.42 4.82 -1.72
N ARG A 28 4.76 4.15 -2.67
CA ARG A 28 5.17 4.20 -4.09
C ARG A 28 5.02 5.60 -4.69
N PHE A 29 3.96 6.33 -4.32
CA PHE A 29 3.77 7.70 -4.78
C PHE A 29 4.80 8.66 -4.19
N PHE A 30 5.23 8.45 -2.94
CA PHE A 30 6.37 9.22 -2.40
C PHE A 30 7.68 8.93 -3.13
N VAL A 31 7.88 7.71 -3.65
CA VAL A 31 8.99 7.45 -4.58
C VAL A 31 8.79 8.20 -5.90
N PHE A 32 7.58 8.19 -6.46
CA PHE A 32 7.29 8.94 -7.69
C PHE A 32 7.50 10.44 -7.54
N SER A 33 7.21 11.03 -6.38
CA SER A 33 7.51 12.45 -6.13
C SER A 33 9.01 12.72 -6.14
N TYR A 34 9.82 11.83 -5.57
CA TYR A 34 11.27 12.00 -5.56
C TYR A 34 11.86 11.91 -6.98
N TYR A 35 11.34 11.00 -7.81
CA TYR A 35 11.77 10.80 -9.20
C TYR A 35 10.88 11.54 -10.23
N ALA A 36 10.16 12.59 -9.84
CA ALA A 36 9.20 13.26 -10.73
C ALA A 36 9.84 13.80 -12.02
N GLY A 37 11.11 14.25 -11.95
CA GLY A 37 11.88 14.69 -13.11
C GLY A 37 12.12 13.56 -14.12
N LEU A 38 12.57 12.39 -13.66
CA LEU A 38 12.78 11.20 -14.49
C LEU A 38 11.46 10.74 -15.15
N ILE A 39 10.35 10.74 -14.40
CA ILE A 39 9.04 10.37 -14.94
C ILE A 39 8.57 11.42 -15.97
N THR A 40 8.88 12.71 -15.76
CA THR A 40 8.56 13.77 -16.74
C THR A 40 9.32 13.60 -18.03
N GLU A 41 10.57 13.18 -17.96
CA GLU A 41 11.38 12.85 -19.14
C GLU A 41 10.80 11.63 -19.87
N ALA A 42 10.48 10.56 -19.13
CA ALA A 42 9.88 9.34 -19.69
C ALA A 42 8.55 9.59 -20.40
N ASP A 43 7.73 10.52 -19.91
CA ASP A 43 6.49 10.91 -20.58
C ASP A 43 6.73 11.69 -21.89
N LYS A 44 7.87 12.40 -22.01
CA LYS A 44 8.22 13.21 -23.19
C LYS A 44 8.97 12.41 -24.26
N THR A 45 9.96 11.62 -23.85
CA THR A 45 10.90 10.93 -24.76
C THR A 45 10.59 9.44 -24.87
N GLY A 46 9.77 8.90 -23.97
CA GLY A 46 9.50 7.48 -23.85
C GLY A 46 10.47 6.77 -22.90
N ILE A 47 9.98 5.68 -22.30
CA ILE A 47 10.70 4.92 -21.27
C ILE A 47 12.05 4.40 -21.77
N LYS A 48 12.11 3.89 -23.02
CA LYS A 48 13.36 3.33 -23.58
C LYS A 48 14.44 4.40 -23.71
N GLN A 49 14.10 5.55 -24.30
CA GLN A 49 15.05 6.63 -24.51
C GLN A 49 15.50 7.25 -23.18
N THR A 50 14.60 7.39 -22.20
CA THR A 50 14.97 7.85 -20.85
C THR A 50 15.95 6.87 -20.17
N ALA A 51 15.71 5.56 -20.31
CA ALA A 51 16.60 4.54 -19.75
C ALA A 51 17.98 4.53 -20.41
N GLU A 52 18.07 4.88 -21.70
CA GLU A 52 19.35 5.03 -22.42
C GLU A 52 20.07 6.32 -22.03
N ASN A 53 19.35 7.43 -21.87
CA ASN A 53 19.92 8.72 -21.50
C ASN A 53 20.38 8.77 -20.03
N ARG A 54 19.65 8.10 -19.14
CA ARG A 54 19.83 8.15 -17.68
C ARG A 54 19.74 6.75 -17.07
N PRO A 55 20.66 5.83 -17.41
CA PRO A 55 20.59 4.43 -17.02
C PRO A 55 20.69 4.23 -15.50
N GLU A 56 21.58 4.97 -14.83
CA GLU A 56 21.78 4.87 -13.38
C GLU A 56 20.52 5.29 -12.62
N GLU A 57 19.98 6.48 -12.92
CA GLU A 57 18.77 6.97 -12.26
C GLU A 57 17.54 6.11 -12.54
N THR A 58 17.47 5.51 -13.74
CA THR A 58 16.39 4.57 -14.09
C THR A 58 16.50 3.27 -13.30
N SER A 59 17.72 2.74 -13.15
CA SER A 59 17.98 1.56 -12.32
C SER A 59 17.63 1.84 -10.85
N ASP A 60 18.10 2.96 -10.32
CA ASP A 60 17.80 3.40 -8.97
C ASP A 60 16.30 3.55 -8.75
N PHE A 61 15.60 4.19 -9.69
CA PHE A 61 14.14 4.33 -9.63
C PHE A 61 13.44 2.97 -9.49
N ILE A 62 13.82 1.96 -10.26
CA ILE A 62 13.21 0.63 -10.19
C ILE A 62 13.45 -0.03 -8.82
N ILE A 63 14.68 0.08 -8.30
CA ILE A 63 15.06 -0.49 -7.00
C ILE A 63 14.33 0.24 -5.87
N ILE A 64 14.39 1.57 -5.85
CA ILE A 64 13.73 2.39 -4.82
C ILE A 64 12.21 2.25 -4.90
N LEU A 65 11.62 2.08 -6.07
CA LEU A 65 10.18 1.84 -6.21
C LEU A 65 9.75 0.48 -5.61
N ALA A 66 10.56 -0.56 -5.81
CA ALA A 66 10.33 -1.86 -5.19
C ALA A 66 10.47 -1.77 -3.66
N LEU A 67 11.52 -1.09 -3.18
CA LEU A 67 11.75 -0.85 -1.76
C LEU A 67 10.64 -0.01 -1.13
N GLY A 68 10.16 1.05 -1.78
CA GLY A 68 9.07 1.88 -1.29
C GLY A 68 7.78 1.08 -1.07
N GLY A 69 7.43 0.21 -2.03
CA GLY A 69 6.30 -0.71 -1.86
C GLY A 69 6.49 -1.68 -0.68
N PHE A 70 7.70 -2.21 -0.51
CA PHE A 70 8.03 -3.11 0.60
C PHE A 70 8.03 -2.40 1.97
N VAL A 71 8.54 -1.18 2.04
CA VAL A 71 8.50 -0.33 3.24
C VAL A 71 7.04 -0.04 3.62
N GLY A 72 6.18 0.31 2.66
CA GLY A 72 4.76 0.49 2.89
C GLY A 72 4.09 -0.78 3.45
N LEU A 73 4.44 -1.95 2.92
CA LEU A 73 3.96 -3.24 3.42
C LEU A 73 4.43 -3.52 4.86
N LEU A 74 5.70 -3.26 5.19
CA LEU A 74 6.25 -3.44 6.54
C LEU A 74 5.56 -2.53 7.55
N ILE A 75 5.38 -1.25 7.21
CA ILE A 75 4.68 -0.28 8.07
C ILE A 75 3.23 -0.72 8.29
N ALA A 76 2.54 -1.13 7.23
CA ALA A 76 1.17 -1.63 7.35
C ALA A 76 1.08 -2.91 8.20
N PHE A 77 2.07 -3.80 8.12
CA PHE A 77 2.14 -4.99 8.96
C PHE A 77 2.36 -4.65 10.44
N ILE A 78 3.23 -3.69 10.74
CA ILE A 78 3.45 -3.20 12.11
C ILE A 78 2.14 -2.63 12.67
N ILE A 79 1.47 -1.73 11.92
CA ILE A 79 0.20 -1.13 12.33
C ILE A 79 -0.87 -2.21 12.55
N SER A 80 -1.04 -3.10 11.58
CA SER A 80 -1.98 -4.23 11.64
C SER A 80 -1.75 -5.11 12.86
N SER A 81 -0.48 -5.42 13.17
CA SER A 81 -0.10 -6.26 14.31
C SER A 81 -0.37 -5.56 15.63
N ILE A 82 -0.03 -4.27 15.76
CA ILE A 82 -0.33 -3.46 16.96
C ILE A 82 -1.85 -3.45 17.22
N ILE A 83 -2.67 -3.20 16.19
CA ILE A 83 -4.13 -3.18 16.32
C ILE A 83 -4.67 -4.56 16.70
N THR A 84 -4.14 -5.63 16.10
CA THR A 84 -4.56 -7.01 16.36
C THR A 84 -4.28 -7.40 17.82
N VAL A 85 -3.06 -7.12 18.31
CA VAL A 85 -2.66 -7.38 19.70
C VAL A 85 -3.44 -6.53 20.68
N LYS A 86 -3.59 -5.22 20.42
CA LYS A 86 -4.36 -4.29 21.27
C LYS A 86 -5.81 -4.74 21.44
N ASN A 87 -6.40 -5.33 20.41
CA ASN A 87 -7.77 -5.85 20.44
C ASN A 87 -7.88 -7.30 20.93
N ARG A 88 -6.77 -7.91 21.41
CA ARG A 88 -6.69 -9.31 21.85
C ARG A 88 -7.15 -10.31 20.78
N LEU A 89 -6.98 -9.96 19.51
CA LEU A 89 -7.29 -10.81 18.37
C LEU A 89 -6.09 -11.71 18.05
N TYR A 90 -6.34 -12.79 17.32
CA TYR A 90 -5.28 -13.75 16.99
C TYR A 90 -4.26 -13.10 16.04
N TRP A 91 -3.00 -13.00 16.48
CA TRP A 91 -1.92 -12.31 15.78
C TRP A 91 -1.65 -12.85 14.37
N LEU A 92 -1.93 -14.15 14.13
CA LEU A 92 -1.73 -14.76 12.82
C LEU A 92 -2.54 -14.08 11.71
N ASN A 93 -3.63 -13.39 12.05
CA ASN A 93 -4.40 -12.61 11.09
C ASN A 93 -3.55 -11.51 10.43
N SER A 94 -2.73 -10.77 11.18
CA SER A 94 -1.86 -9.74 10.60
C SER A 94 -0.72 -10.35 9.77
N LEU A 95 -0.21 -11.51 10.18
CA LEU A 95 0.79 -12.24 9.40
C LEU A 95 0.22 -12.74 8.07
N ILE A 96 -1.01 -13.27 8.06
CA ILE A 96 -1.67 -13.70 6.82
C ILE A 96 -1.83 -12.53 5.85
N VAL A 97 -2.25 -11.36 6.34
CA VAL A 97 -2.32 -10.15 5.51
C VAL A 97 -0.97 -9.81 4.90
N PHE A 98 0.09 -9.84 5.71
CA PHE A 98 1.45 -9.57 5.25
C PHE A 98 1.88 -10.56 4.16
N VAL A 99 1.69 -11.86 4.36
CA VAL A 99 2.08 -12.90 3.40
C VAL A 99 1.30 -12.76 2.09
N ILE A 100 -0.02 -12.57 2.15
CA ILE A 100 -0.86 -12.38 0.96
C ILE A 100 -0.38 -11.17 0.16
N LEU A 101 -0.23 -10.02 0.82
CA LEU A 101 0.18 -8.79 0.13
C LEU A 101 1.64 -8.83 -0.33
N TYR A 102 2.52 -9.52 0.38
CA TYR A 102 3.90 -9.74 -0.07
C TYR A 102 3.93 -10.50 -1.40
N VAL A 103 3.17 -11.59 -1.50
CA VAL A 103 3.05 -12.38 -2.74
C VAL A 103 2.47 -11.51 -3.85
N LEU A 104 1.36 -10.80 -3.60
CA LEU A 104 0.76 -9.92 -4.61
C LEU A 104 1.71 -8.78 -5.04
N LEU A 105 2.46 -8.19 -4.11
CA LEU A 105 3.46 -7.16 -4.38
C LEU A 105 4.59 -7.71 -5.25
N ARG A 106 5.13 -8.89 -4.91
CA ARG A 106 6.25 -9.53 -5.61
C ARG A 106 5.90 -9.87 -7.06
N TYR A 107 4.69 -10.38 -7.30
CA TYR A 107 4.23 -10.75 -8.65
C TYR A 107 3.50 -9.63 -9.38
N LYS A 108 3.56 -8.38 -8.87
CA LYS A 108 2.91 -7.19 -9.47
C LYS A 108 1.38 -7.33 -9.65
N PHE A 109 0.73 -8.18 -8.85
CA PHE A 109 -0.73 -8.41 -8.87
C PHE A 109 -1.54 -7.48 -7.98
N LEU A 110 -0.94 -6.42 -7.44
CA LEU A 110 -1.68 -5.41 -6.66
C LEU A 110 -2.65 -4.56 -7.52
N GLY A 111 -2.63 -4.71 -8.84
CA GLY A 111 -3.60 -4.09 -9.74
C GLY A 111 -3.33 -2.62 -10.06
N TYR A 112 -2.07 -2.18 -10.00
CA TYR A 112 -1.72 -0.76 -10.21
C TYR A 112 -2.29 -0.20 -11.52
N GLU A 113 -2.18 -0.95 -12.62
CA GLU A 113 -2.67 -0.52 -13.93
C GLU A 113 -4.19 -0.27 -13.96
N TYR A 114 -4.96 -0.95 -13.12
CA TYR A 114 -6.41 -0.80 -13.06
C TYR A 114 -6.85 0.35 -12.16
N PHE A 115 -6.10 0.64 -11.09
CA PHE A 115 -6.49 1.63 -10.07
C PHE A 115 -5.73 2.94 -10.14
N LYS A 116 -4.70 3.05 -11.00
CA LYS A 116 -3.87 4.25 -11.13
C LYS A 116 -4.69 5.51 -11.38
N ASP A 117 -5.73 5.45 -12.20
CA ASP A 117 -6.52 6.64 -12.55
C ASP A 117 -7.34 7.17 -11.38
N ILE A 118 -7.78 6.27 -10.49
CA ILE A 118 -8.51 6.62 -9.26
C ILE A 118 -7.54 7.22 -8.24
N PHE A 119 -6.38 6.58 -8.06
CA PHE A 119 -5.39 7.01 -7.08
C PHE A 119 -4.65 8.29 -7.46
N LEU A 120 -4.48 8.55 -8.76
CA LEU A 120 -3.83 9.75 -9.29
C LEU A 120 -4.83 10.87 -9.59
N PHE A 121 -6.13 10.67 -9.32
CA PHE A 121 -7.16 11.67 -9.59
C PHE A 121 -6.96 12.96 -8.78
N PRO A 122 -6.69 12.93 -7.46
CA PRO A 122 -6.58 14.15 -6.66
C PRO A 122 -5.50 15.11 -7.15
N GLY A 123 -4.35 14.58 -7.57
CA GLY A 123 -3.23 15.38 -8.04
C GLY A 123 -3.38 15.89 -9.48
N LYS A 124 -4.48 15.59 -10.19
CA LYS A 124 -4.77 16.17 -11.52
C LYS A 124 -5.03 17.68 -11.48
N PHE A 125 -5.31 18.24 -10.30
CA PHE A 125 -5.59 19.67 -10.11
C PHE A 125 -4.32 20.49 -9.81
N VAL A 126 -3.14 19.89 -9.96
CA VAL A 126 -1.84 20.52 -9.66
C VAL A 126 -0.90 20.31 -10.85
N ASP A 127 -0.32 21.41 -11.33
CA ASP A 127 0.60 21.39 -12.47
C ASP A 127 1.99 20.83 -12.12
N ASP A 128 2.45 21.06 -10.89
CA ASP A 128 3.72 20.53 -10.42
C ASP A 128 3.64 19.02 -10.14
N LYS A 129 4.43 18.24 -10.89
CA LYS A 129 4.36 16.77 -10.85
C LYS A 129 4.82 16.19 -9.51
N THR A 130 5.78 16.84 -8.84
CA THR A 130 6.24 16.44 -7.52
C THR A 130 5.12 16.60 -6.49
N ALA A 131 4.52 17.79 -6.44
CA ALA A 131 3.40 18.10 -5.55
C ALA A 131 2.18 17.19 -5.84
N LYS A 132 1.89 16.93 -7.11
CA LYS A 132 0.87 15.95 -7.53
C LYS A 132 1.04 14.60 -6.83
N TYR A 133 2.22 13.99 -6.93
CA TYR A 133 2.47 12.68 -6.31
C TYR A 133 2.49 12.73 -4.78
N ILE A 134 2.93 13.84 -4.18
CA ILE A 134 2.84 14.04 -2.72
C ILE A 134 1.39 14.06 -2.27
N ILE A 135 0.52 14.78 -2.98
CA ILE A 135 -0.91 14.89 -2.67
C ILE A 135 -1.59 13.52 -2.84
N ASP A 136 -1.37 12.85 -3.97
CA ASP A 136 -1.91 11.52 -4.22
C ASP A 136 -1.46 10.53 -3.14
N GLY A 137 -0.16 10.51 -2.83
CA GLY A 137 0.42 9.67 -1.76
C GLY A 137 -0.20 9.95 -0.40
N SER A 138 -0.38 11.21 -0.05
CA SER A 138 -0.93 11.64 1.25
C SER A 138 -2.41 11.27 1.40
N ILE A 139 -3.22 11.44 0.35
CA ILE A 139 -4.65 11.09 0.36
C ILE A 139 -4.81 9.57 0.44
N VAL A 140 -4.07 8.82 -0.37
CA VAL A 140 -4.08 7.35 -0.35
C VAL A 140 -3.62 6.83 1.03
N LEU A 141 -2.59 7.43 1.63
CA LEU A 141 -2.14 7.08 2.98
C LEU A 141 -3.25 7.34 4.01
N LEU A 142 -3.88 8.52 3.95
CA LEU A 142 -4.94 8.91 4.86
C LEU A 142 -6.11 7.91 4.80
N ILE A 143 -6.51 7.47 3.60
CA ILE A 143 -7.55 6.45 3.43
C ILE A 143 -7.14 5.15 4.13
N GLY A 144 -5.92 4.66 3.91
CA GLY A 144 -5.41 3.45 4.57
C GLY A 144 -5.43 3.57 6.10
N LEU A 145 -4.98 4.70 6.64
CA LEU A 145 -5.00 4.99 8.08
C LEU A 145 -6.43 5.08 8.63
N VAL A 146 -7.35 5.73 7.92
CA VAL A 146 -8.77 5.80 8.30
C VAL A 146 -9.36 4.40 8.39
N ILE A 147 -9.07 3.51 7.44
CA ILE A 147 -9.55 2.13 7.50
C ILE A 147 -9.00 1.42 8.74
N PHE A 148 -7.70 1.50 9.02
CA PHE A 148 -7.08 0.89 10.21
C PHE A 148 -7.67 1.40 11.53
N PHE A 149 -7.84 2.71 11.67
CA PHE A 149 -8.15 3.34 12.96
C PHE A 149 -9.63 3.68 13.16
N SER A 150 -10.47 3.56 12.13
CA SER A 150 -11.90 3.87 12.25
C SER A 150 -12.59 2.96 13.27
N LYS A 151 -13.41 3.58 14.13
CA LYS A 151 -14.27 2.87 15.10
C LYS A 151 -15.19 1.88 14.39
N LYS A 152 -15.74 2.26 13.23
CA LYS A 152 -16.64 1.41 12.43
C LYS A 152 -15.95 0.14 11.95
N THR A 153 -14.73 0.26 11.41
CA THR A 153 -13.91 -0.90 11.00
C THR A 153 -13.67 -1.82 12.19
N ASN A 154 -13.22 -1.27 13.31
CA ASN A 154 -12.91 -2.04 14.51
C ASN A 154 -14.15 -2.73 15.12
N GLN A 155 -15.33 -2.10 15.06
CA GLN A 155 -16.59 -2.71 15.48
C GLN A 155 -17.01 -3.85 14.55
N PHE A 156 -16.91 -3.64 13.23
CA PHE A 156 -17.26 -4.65 12.23
C PHE A 156 -16.38 -5.90 12.35
N ILE A 157 -15.08 -5.72 12.59
CA ILE A 157 -14.13 -6.82 12.82
C ILE A 157 -14.57 -7.67 14.02
N LYS A 158 -15.09 -7.04 15.08
CA LYS A 158 -15.51 -7.70 16.33
C LYS A 158 -16.89 -8.35 16.24
N THR A 159 -17.70 -8.00 15.24
CA THR A 159 -19.05 -8.58 15.10
C THR A 159 -18.95 -10.06 14.74
N ASN A 160 -19.56 -10.93 15.54
CA ASN A 160 -19.58 -12.40 15.40
C ASN A 160 -18.27 -13.13 15.78
N ILE A 161 -17.38 -12.50 16.55
CA ILE A 161 -16.31 -13.24 17.23
C ILE A 161 -16.92 -13.84 18.50
N HIS A 162 -17.15 -15.16 18.52
CA HIS A 162 -17.53 -15.83 19.77
C HIS A 162 -16.37 -15.67 20.76
N PRO A 163 -16.62 -15.14 21.98
CA PRO A 163 -15.61 -15.14 23.02
C PRO A 163 -15.28 -16.60 23.33
N SER A 164 -14.02 -16.98 23.06
CA SER A 164 -13.42 -18.21 23.58
C SER A 164 -13.07 -18.03 25.05
#